data_AF-A0A3D5DLT0-F1
#
_entry.id   AF-A0A3D5DLT0-F1
#
_cell.length_a   1.000
_cell.length_b   1.000
_cell.length_c   1.000
_cell.angle_alpha   90.00
_cell.angle_beta   90.00
_cell.angle_gamma   90.00
#
_symmetry.space_group_name_H-M   'P 1'
#
loop_
_entity.id
_entity.type
_entity.pdbx_description
1 polymer ?
#
loop_
_entity_poly.entity_id
_entity_poly.type
_entity_poly.pdbx_seq_one_letter_code
_entity_poly.pdbx_strand_id
1 'polypeptide(L)'
;VTLAAIGTGHLTGAEPPAARVSAHLRQVQPLAELRVPFTLNRQHIDDVERGARDPDWQPIKDAARTIAFAEDRAIVEGWPAAGITGIKPASPSPPLALSGDVRAYPQAVGRALASLRLGGVGGPYSLLLSADTYTAVNQTSDHGYPIRHHLARMIDGDIIWAPAIDGALLMSARGGDYELHLGQDLSIGYTTHDTNSVELYFTESFTFLVATAEAAVPLTAPPD
;
A
#
# COMPACT_ATOMS: atom_id res chain seq x y z
N VAL A 1 -15.51 -5.36 20.94
CA VAL A 1 -16.01 -6.11 19.78
C VAL A 1 -14.97 -5.96 18.69
N THR A 2 -14.17 -7.00 18.44
CA THR A 2 -13.10 -7.02 17.44
C THR A 2 -13.75 -7.11 16.06
N LEU A 3 -13.56 -6.10 15.22
CA LEU A 3 -14.09 -6.05 13.85
C LEU A 3 -13.57 -7.26 13.04
N ALA A 4 -14.47 -8.10 12.52
CA ALA A 4 -14.08 -9.33 11.81
C ALA A 4 -14.15 -9.18 10.28
N ALA A 5 -15.06 -8.34 9.78
CA ALA A 5 -15.25 -8.11 8.35
C ALA A 5 -15.97 -6.77 8.09
N ILE A 6 -15.81 -6.24 6.88
CA ILE A 6 -16.55 -5.09 6.35
C ILE A 6 -17.61 -5.56 5.36
N GLY A 7 -18.84 -5.07 5.47
CA GLY A 7 -19.87 -5.37 4.48
C GLY A 7 -19.61 -4.62 3.17
N THR A 8 -19.65 -5.33 2.03
CA THR A 8 -19.45 -4.69 0.71
C THR A 8 -20.70 -4.01 0.17
N GLY A 9 -21.83 -4.11 0.88
CA GLY A 9 -23.14 -3.62 0.43
C GLY A 9 -23.84 -4.53 -0.57
N HIS A 10 -23.22 -5.64 -0.99
CA HIS A 10 -23.75 -6.56 -1.98
C HIS A 10 -24.35 -7.83 -1.38
N LEU A 11 -25.20 -8.49 -2.16
CA LEU A 11 -25.86 -9.75 -1.81
C LEU A 11 -25.47 -10.85 -2.81
N THR A 12 -25.23 -12.05 -2.32
CA THR A 12 -25.15 -13.27 -3.13
C THR A 12 -26.40 -14.10 -2.90
N GLY A 13 -26.99 -14.67 -3.95
CA GLY A 13 -28.13 -15.57 -3.79
C GLY A 13 -27.79 -16.79 -2.92
N ALA A 14 -28.77 -17.24 -2.13
CA ALA A 14 -28.67 -18.46 -1.33
C ALA A 14 -29.90 -19.35 -1.57
N GLU A 15 -29.72 -20.66 -1.43
CA GLU A 15 -30.85 -21.59 -1.50
C GLU A 15 -31.82 -21.33 -0.35
N PRO A 16 -33.12 -21.08 -0.63
CA PRO A 16 -34.08 -20.79 0.41
C PRO A 16 -34.44 -22.07 1.19
N PRO A 17 -34.62 -21.99 2.52
CA PRO A 17 -34.88 -23.17 3.35
C PRO A 17 -36.31 -23.73 3.19
N ALA A 18 -37.20 -23.01 2.49
CA ALA A 18 -38.58 -23.42 2.27
C ALA A 18 -39.17 -22.74 1.03
N ALA A 19 -40.24 -23.35 0.49
CA ALA A 19 -41.03 -22.75 -0.58
C ALA A 19 -41.59 -21.39 -0.16
N ARG A 20 -41.62 -20.45 -1.12
CA ARG A 20 -42.06 -19.04 -0.94
C ARG A 20 -41.14 -18.16 -0.08
N VAL A 21 -39.92 -18.60 0.21
CA VAL A 21 -38.87 -17.76 0.83
C VAL A 21 -37.83 -17.37 -0.22
N SER A 22 -37.30 -16.14 -0.14
CA SER A 22 -36.08 -15.74 -0.86
C SER A 22 -34.93 -15.61 0.14
N ALA A 23 -33.73 -16.04 -0.24
CA ALA A 23 -32.57 -16.05 0.64
C ALA A 23 -31.36 -15.44 -0.06
N HIS A 24 -30.59 -14.65 0.69
CA HIS A 24 -29.38 -14.00 0.24
C HIS A 24 -28.36 -13.96 1.36
N LEU A 25 -27.08 -14.07 1.02
CA LEU A 25 -25.96 -13.81 1.92
C LEU A 25 -25.46 -12.39 1.70
N ARG A 26 -25.11 -11.70 2.79
CA ARG A 26 -24.36 -10.44 2.69
C ARG A 26 -22.93 -10.77 2.30
N GLN A 27 -22.46 -10.15 1.23
CA GLN A 27 -21.04 -10.20 0.88
C GLN A 27 -20.26 -9.34 1.87
N VAL A 28 -19.17 -9.90 2.36
CA VAL A 28 -18.29 -9.26 3.33
C VAL A 28 -16.86 -9.45 2.88
N GLN A 29 -16.03 -8.45 3.16
CA GLN A 29 -14.59 -8.52 3.04
C GLN A 29 -14.00 -8.78 4.43
N PRO A 30 -13.43 -9.97 4.69
CA PRO A 30 -12.82 -10.27 5.98
C PRO A 30 -11.60 -9.39 6.23
N LEU A 31 -11.34 -9.12 7.51
CA LEU A 31 -10.06 -8.54 7.93
C LEU A 31 -9.00 -9.64 7.96
N ALA A 32 -7.82 -9.30 7.44
CA ALA A 32 -6.63 -10.12 7.57
C ALA A 32 -5.82 -9.64 8.78
N GLU A 33 -5.29 -10.59 9.56
CA GLU A 33 -4.37 -10.30 10.65
C GLU A 33 -2.94 -10.58 10.18
N LEU A 34 -2.07 -9.58 10.31
CA LEU A 34 -0.63 -9.74 10.09
C LEU A 34 0.10 -9.77 11.42
N ARG A 35 1.15 -10.60 11.48
CA ARG A 35 2.03 -10.68 12.64
C ARG A 35 3.48 -10.87 12.20
N VAL A 36 4.36 -9.97 12.66
CA VAL A 36 5.80 -10.05 12.38
C VAL A 36 6.56 -10.15 13.70
N PRO A 37 7.10 -11.33 14.05
CA PRO A 37 7.87 -11.51 15.29
C PRO A 37 9.24 -10.85 15.19
N PHE A 38 9.75 -10.38 16.31
CA PHE A 38 11.14 -9.92 16.45
C PHE A 38 11.64 -10.11 17.88
N THR A 39 12.96 -10.22 18.02
CA THR A 39 13.60 -10.50 19.31
C THR A 39 14.55 -9.37 19.68
N LEU A 40 14.47 -8.90 20.92
CA LEU A 40 15.34 -7.85 21.46
C LEU A 40 16.24 -8.43 22.56
N ASN A 41 17.45 -7.91 22.68
CA ASN A 41 18.34 -8.23 23.79
C ASN A 41 17.88 -7.48 25.05
N ARG A 42 17.66 -8.22 26.15
CA ARG A 42 17.27 -7.65 27.44
C ARG A 42 18.26 -6.62 27.97
N GLN A 43 19.56 -6.88 27.77
CA GLN A 43 20.61 -5.96 28.17
C GLN A 43 20.40 -4.59 27.52
N HIS A 44 20.13 -4.54 26.21
CA HIS A 44 19.87 -3.28 25.51
C HIS A 44 18.64 -2.54 26.02
N ILE A 45 17.60 -3.27 26.47
CA ILE A 45 16.42 -2.67 27.08
C ILE A 45 16.80 -2.04 28.43
N ASP A 46 17.49 -2.79 29.29
CA ASP A 46 17.91 -2.33 30.62
C ASP A 46 18.94 -1.18 30.56
N ASP A 47 19.77 -1.16 29.53
CA ASP A 47 20.73 -0.08 29.25
C ASP A 47 20.04 1.28 29.06
N VAL A 48 18.83 1.30 28.49
CA VAL A 48 18.04 2.54 28.33
C VAL A 48 17.62 3.13 29.67
N GLU A 49 17.22 2.29 30.63
CA GLU A 49 16.90 2.76 31.98
C GLU A 49 18.12 3.39 32.67
N ARG A 50 19.32 2.88 32.36
CA ARG A 50 20.61 3.45 32.80
C ARG A 50 21.09 4.65 31.97
N GLY A 51 20.31 5.11 30.99
CA GLY A 51 20.59 6.32 30.21
C GLY A 51 21.39 6.09 28.92
N ALA A 52 21.55 4.85 28.46
CA ALA A 52 22.12 4.57 27.14
C ALA A 52 21.25 5.20 26.03
N ARG A 53 21.91 5.67 24.97
CA ARG A 53 21.25 6.36 23.83
C ARG A 53 21.42 5.62 22.51
N ASP A 54 22.20 4.56 22.53
CA ASP A 54 22.61 3.72 21.40
C ASP A 54 22.27 2.22 21.57
N PRO A 55 21.18 1.82 22.25
CA PRO A 55 20.76 0.41 22.24
C PRO A 55 20.49 -0.07 20.80
N ASP A 56 20.84 -1.32 20.51
CA ASP A 56 20.57 -1.91 19.19
C ASP A 56 19.08 -2.23 19.03
N TRP A 57 18.40 -1.38 18.27
CA TRP A 57 17.01 -1.53 17.85
C TRP A 57 16.88 -1.99 16.41
N GLN A 58 17.93 -2.54 15.79
CA GLN A 58 17.83 -3.03 14.41
C GLN A 58 16.74 -4.10 14.22
N PRO A 59 16.54 -5.08 15.14
CA PRO A 59 15.51 -6.10 14.95
C PRO A 59 14.09 -5.54 14.85
N ILE A 60 13.75 -4.52 15.66
CA ILE A 60 12.44 -3.86 15.59
C ILE A 60 12.30 -3.01 14.33
N LYS A 61 13.38 -2.35 13.85
CA LYS A 61 13.36 -1.58 12.59
C LYS A 61 13.13 -2.49 11.39
N ASP A 62 13.78 -3.66 11.36
CA ASP A 62 13.62 -4.63 10.29
C ASP A 62 12.19 -5.19 10.28
N ALA A 63 11.65 -5.55 11.44
CA ALA A 63 10.28 -6.03 11.57
C ALA A 63 9.24 -4.97 11.16
N ALA A 64 9.46 -3.70 11.54
CA ALA A 64 8.61 -2.58 11.15
C ALA A 64 8.63 -2.38 9.62
N ARG A 65 9.80 -2.51 8.99
CA ARG A 65 9.92 -2.47 7.52
C ARG A 65 9.18 -3.63 6.86
N THR A 66 9.33 -4.83 7.40
CA THR A 66 8.65 -6.03 6.86
C THR A 66 7.14 -5.88 6.89
N ILE A 67 6.55 -5.45 8.00
CA ILE A 67 5.10 -5.29 8.09
C ILE A 67 4.58 -4.15 7.22
N ALA A 68 5.26 -3.00 7.20
CA ALA A 68 4.90 -1.89 6.31
C ALA A 68 4.93 -2.28 4.84
N PHE A 69 5.93 -3.08 4.42
CA PHE A 69 6.02 -3.54 3.03
C PHE A 69 4.94 -4.57 2.71
N ALA A 70 4.50 -5.37 3.68
CA ALA A 70 3.42 -6.31 3.50
C ALA A 70 2.07 -5.60 3.31
N GLU A 71 1.78 -4.57 4.12
CA GLU A 71 0.58 -3.74 3.99
C GLU A 71 0.55 -3.01 2.63
N ASP A 72 1.60 -2.26 2.30
CA ASP A 72 1.70 -1.52 1.03
C ASP A 72 1.49 -2.42 -0.18
N ARG A 73 2.08 -3.63 -0.18
CA ARG A 73 1.90 -4.61 -1.26
C ARG A 73 0.47 -5.14 -1.33
N ALA A 74 -0.14 -5.45 -0.19
CA ALA A 74 -1.53 -5.89 -0.16
C ALA A 74 -2.47 -4.81 -0.71
N ILE A 75 -2.21 -3.54 -0.42
CA ILE A 75 -2.99 -2.39 -0.91
C ILE A 75 -2.74 -2.15 -2.40
N VAL A 76 -1.50 -2.11 -2.86
CA VAL A 76 -1.16 -1.67 -4.22
C VAL A 76 -1.20 -2.81 -5.22
N GLU A 77 -0.56 -3.94 -4.91
CA GLU A 77 -0.43 -5.11 -5.80
C GLU A 77 -1.55 -6.13 -5.58
N GLY A 78 -2.19 -6.11 -4.40
CA GLY A 78 -3.24 -7.05 -4.02
C GLY A 78 -2.74 -8.23 -3.19
N TRP A 79 -3.67 -8.89 -2.51
CA TRP A 79 -3.44 -10.10 -1.74
C TRP A 79 -4.60 -11.09 -1.93
N PRO A 80 -4.59 -11.90 -3.02
CA PRO A 80 -5.71 -12.77 -3.38
C PRO A 80 -6.09 -13.79 -2.31
N ALA A 81 -5.12 -14.28 -1.53
CA ALA A 81 -5.38 -15.23 -0.44
C ALA A 81 -6.21 -14.62 0.70
N ALA A 82 -6.18 -13.30 0.87
CA ALA A 82 -7.04 -12.56 1.79
C ALA A 82 -8.27 -11.94 1.10
N GLY A 83 -8.48 -12.22 -0.19
CA GLY A 83 -9.57 -11.62 -0.98
C GLY A 83 -9.37 -10.14 -1.28
N ILE A 84 -8.16 -9.58 -1.11
CA ILE A 84 -7.86 -8.19 -1.41
C ILE A 84 -7.38 -8.08 -2.86
N THR A 85 -8.09 -7.33 -3.71
CA THR A 85 -7.72 -7.17 -5.13
C THR A 85 -6.51 -6.25 -5.34
N GLY A 86 -6.37 -5.21 -4.53
CA GLY A 86 -5.34 -4.18 -4.69
C GLY A 86 -5.65 -3.13 -5.77
N ILE A 87 -4.96 -1.99 -5.72
CA ILE A 87 -5.21 -0.84 -6.60
C ILE A 87 -4.84 -1.15 -8.06
N LYS A 88 -3.64 -1.71 -8.30
CA LYS A 88 -3.16 -1.96 -9.67
C LYS A 88 -4.01 -3.02 -10.39
N PRO A 89 -4.35 -4.17 -9.79
CA PRO A 89 -5.18 -5.16 -10.49
C PRO A 89 -6.63 -4.72 -10.67
N ALA A 90 -7.14 -3.83 -9.81
CA ALA A 90 -8.48 -3.28 -9.95
C ALA A 90 -8.58 -2.28 -11.13
N SER A 91 -7.50 -1.55 -11.44
CA SER A 91 -7.51 -0.53 -12.49
C SER A 91 -7.98 -1.06 -13.86
N PRO A 92 -9.01 -0.45 -14.48
CA PRO A 92 -9.43 -0.79 -15.83
C PRO A 92 -8.49 -0.20 -16.90
N SER A 93 -7.65 0.78 -16.52
CA SER A 93 -6.65 1.37 -17.40
C SER A 93 -5.53 0.37 -17.66
N PRO A 94 -5.14 0.14 -18.93
CA PRO A 94 -4.03 -0.75 -19.23
C PRO A 94 -2.73 -0.18 -18.64
N PRO A 95 -1.85 -1.02 -18.06
CA PRO A 95 -0.59 -0.53 -17.51
C PRO A 95 0.28 0.16 -18.56
N LEU A 96 0.86 1.30 -18.19
CA LEU A 96 1.76 2.06 -19.05
C LEU A 96 3.22 1.75 -18.70
N ALA A 97 4.00 1.27 -19.66
CA ALA A 97 5.42 0.98 -19.42
C ALA A 97 6.24 2.25 -19.23
N LEU A 98 7.01 2.32 -18.15
CA LEU A 98 8.08 3.30 -18.00
C LEU A 98 9.24 2.94 -18.94
N SER A 99 9.83 3.96 -19.56
CA SER A 99 11.02 3.78 -20.41
C SER A 99 12.26 3.50 -19.55
N GLY A 100 13.28 2.82 -20.10
CA GLY A 100 14.61 2.82 -19.48
C GLY A 100 15.24 4.21 -19.42
N ASP A 101 14.76 5.15 -20.25
CA ASP A 101 15.15 6.56 -20.19
C ASP A 101 14.19 7.36 -19.30
N VAL A 102 14.68 7.75 -18.12
CA VAL A 102 13.94 8.57 -17.13
C VAL A 102 13.47 9.90 -17.72
N ARG A 103 14.14 10.44 -18.75
CA ARG A 103 13.72 11.68 -19.42
C ARG A 103 12.37 11.54 -20.13
N ALA A 104 11.94 10.32 -20.44
CA ALA A 104 10.64 10.04 -21.03
C ALA A 104 9.49 9.90 -20.00
N TYR A 105 9.78 9.89 -18.69
CA TYR A 105 8.74 9.73 -17.65
C TYR A 105 7.64 10.79 -17.68
N PRO A 106 7.94 12.09 -17.89
CA PRO A 106 6.89 13.10 -18.06
C PRO A 106 5.88 12.74 -19.17
N GLN A 107 6.33 12.12 -20.26
CA GLN A 107 5.42 11.68 -21.31
C GLN A 107 4.49 10.55 -20.83
N ALA A 108 5.03 9.55 -20.12
CA ALA A 108 4.24 8.46 -19.56
C ALA A 108 3.21 8.96 -18.53
N VAL A 109 3.63 9.84 -17.62
CA VAL A 109 2.74 10.47 -16.62
C VAL A 109 1.70 11.35 -17.29
N GLY A 110 2.04 12.09 -18.35
CA GLY A 110 1.08 12.87 -19.14
C GLY A 110 -0.01 12.01 -19.79
N ARG A 111 0.35 10.83 -20.31
CA ARG A 111 -0.64 9.86 -20.84
C ARG A 111 -1.52 9.29 -19.73
N ALA A 112 -0.95 8.96 -18.58
CA ALA A 112 -1.69 8.48 -17.42
C ALA A 112 -2.71 9.52 -16.91
N LEU A 113 -2.28 10.79 -16.79
CA LEU A 113 -3.16 11.92 -16.43
C LEU A 113 -4.29 12.10 -17.44
N ALA A 114 -3.98 12.00 -18.74
CA ALA A 114 -5.01 12.07 -19.78
C ALA A 114 -6.03 10.94 -19.66
N SER A 115 -5.59 9.72 -19.34
CA SER A 115 -6.47 8.57 -19.11
C SER A 115 -7.43 8.82 -17.94
N LEU A 116 -6.92 9.28 -16.79
CA LEU A 116 -7.76 9.64 -15.63
C LEU A 116 -8.78 10.73 -15.97
N ARG A 117 -8.34 11.80 -16.65
CA ARG A 117 -9.22 12.92 -17.03
C ARG A 117 -10.30 12.51 -18.04
N LEU A 118 -9.95 11.69 -19.03
CA LEU A 118 -10.92 11.15 -20.00
C LEU A 118 -11.91 10.19 -19.34
N GLY A 119 -11.49 9.49 -18.27
CA GLY A 119 -12.36 8.69 -17.41
C GLY A 119 -13.22 9.51 -16.44
N GLY A 120 -13.17 10.85 -16.47
CA GLY A 120 -13.94 11.70 -15.56
C GLY A 120 -13.41 11.71 -14.12
N VAL A 121 -12.19 11.22 -13.89
CA VAL A 121 -11.55 11.18 -12.57
C VAL A 121 -10.86 12.51 -12.31
N GLY A 122 -11.41 13.31 -11.39
CA GLY A 122 -10.81 14.55 -10.91
C GLY A 122 -9.59 14.32 -10.03
N GLY A 123 -8.77 15.36 -9.84
CA GLY A 123 -7.63 15.35 -8.93
C GLY A 123 -8.02 15.68 -7.46
N PRO A 124 -7.03 15.95 -6.60
CA PRO A 124 -5.59 16.05 -6.91
C PRO A 124 -5.00 14.70 -7.32
N TYR A 125 -3.95 14.71 -8.16
CA TYR A 125 -3.28 13.50 -8.61
C TYR A 125 -1.93 13.34 -7.91
N SER A 126 -1.66 12.17 -7.36
CA SER A 126 -0.38 11.84 -6.71
C SER A 126 0.31 10.70 -7.46
N LEU A 127 1.64 10.75 -7.49
CA LEU A 127 2.50 9.80 -8.17
C LEU A 127 3.35 9.03 -7.16
N LEU A 128 3.06 7.74 -6.99
CA LEU A 128 3.84 6.84 -6.16
C LEU A 128 4.94 6.21 -7.03
N LEU A 129 6.17 6.26 -6.57
CA LEU A 129 7.33 5.71 -7.27
C LEU A 129 8.03 4.67 -6.40
N SER A 130 8.39 3.53 -7.00
CA SER A 130 9.31 2.55 -6.39
C SER A 130 10.63 3.19 -5.99
N ALA A 131 11.39 2.52 -5.12
CA ALA A 131 12.67 3.02 -4.62
C ALA A 131 13.64 3.40 -5.76
N ASP A 132 13.78 2.52 -6.75
CA ASP A 132 14.68 2.74 -7.89
C ASP A 132 14.18 3.86 -8.79
N THR A 133 12.88 3.87 -9.09
CA THR A 133 12.27 4.90 -9.95
C THR A 133 12.34 6.28 -9.31
N TYR A 134 12.08 6.40 -8.01
CA TYR A 134 12.18 7.65 -7.28
C TYR A 134 13.63 8.16 -7.22
N THR A 135 14.58 7.26 -6.98
CA THR A 135 16.01 7.61 -6.98
C THR A 135 16.44 8.12 -8.37
N ALA A 136 16.06 7.40 -9.42
CA ALA A 136 16.36 7.75 -10.81
C ALA A 136 15.77 9.12 -11.21
N VAL A 137 14.53 9.40 -10.81
CA VAL A 137 13.85 10.69 -11.02
C VAL A 137 14.56 11.85 -10.33
N ASN A 138 15.10 11.64 -9.12
CA ASN A 138 15.84 12.68 -8.40
C ASN A 138 17.24 12.93 -8.96
N GLN A 139 17.87 11.91 -9.53
CA GLN A 139 19.23 12.01 -10.05
C GLN A 139 19.30 12.46 -11.51
N THR A 140 18.20 12.34 -12.27
CA THR A 140 18.18 12.67 -13.70
C THR A 140 17.76 14.12 -13.96
N SER A 141 18.49 14.78 -14.85
CA SER A 141 18.11 16.07 -15.43
C SER A 141 18.08 15.99 -16.95
N ASP A 142 17.16 16.72 -17.57
CA ASP A 142 17.07 16.87 -19.02
C ASP A 142 17.48 18.28 -19.42
N HIS A 143 18.59 18.41 -20.15
CA HIS A 143 19.19 19.70 -20.53
C HIS A 143 19.37 20.67 -19.34
N GLY A 144 19.71 20.13 -18.16
CA GLY A 144 19.90 20.90 -16.91
C GLY A 144 18.63 21.13 -16.08
N TYR A 145 17.46 20.68 -16.54
CA TYR A 145 16.21 20.78 -15.80
C TYR A 145 15.88 19.45 -15.09
N PRO A 146 15.77 19.40 -13.75
CA PRO A 146 15.54 18.15 -13.03
C PRO A 146 14.19 17.51 -13.37
N ILE A 147 14.19 16.21 -13.64
CA ILE A 147 12.97 15.46 -14.02
C ILE A 147 11.91 15.53 -12.92
N ARG A 148 12.31 15.45 -11.64
CA ARG A 148 11.40 15.65 -10.51
C ARG A 148 10.61 16.96 -10.59
N HIS A 149 11.24 18.06 -10.97
CA HIS A 149 10.54 19.35 -11.09
C HIS A 149 9.62 19.41 -12.30
N HIS A 150 9.89 18.62 -13.35
CA HIS A 150 8.96 18.49 -14.47
C HIS A 150 7.71 17.76 -14.02
N LEU A 151 7.89 16.59 -13.39
CA LEU A 151 6.79 15.77 -12.88
C LEU A 151 5.94 16.52 -11.85
N ALA A 152 6.57 17.21 -10.90
CA ALA A 152 5.87 17.98 -9.87
C ALA A 152 5.06 19.16 -10.41
N ARG A 153 5.34 19.64 -11.63
CA ARG A 153 4.51 20.66 -12.31
C ARG A 153 3.33 20.07 -13.07
N MET A 154 3.34 18.77 -13.34
CA MET A 154 2.28 18.08 -14.09
C MET A 154 1.16 17.58 -13.19
N ILE A 155 1.47 17.33 -11.92
CA ILE A 155 0.55 16.79 -10.92
C ILE A 155 0.27 17.84 -9.84
N ASP A 156 -0.97 17.85 -9.33
CA ASP A 156 -1.41 18.80 -8.29
C ASP A 156 -1.26 18.23 -6.86
N GLY A 157 -0.87 16.95 -6.75
CA GLY A 157 -0.57 16.26 -5.50
C GLY A 157 0.94 15.98 -5.33
N ASP A 158 1.26 14.86 -4.68
CA ASP A 158 2.63 14.57 -4.24
C ASP A 158 3.34 13.52 -5.09
N ILE A 159 4.66 13.63 -5.18
CA ILE A 159 5.54 12.53 -5.63
C ILE A 159 6.00 11.77 -4.39
N ILE A 160 5.46 10.57 -4.20
CA ILE A 160 5.59 9.76 -2.98
C ILE A 160 6.64 8.67 -3.18
N TRP A 161 7.51 8.51 -2.19
CA TRP A 161 8.45 7.39 -2.08
C TRP A 161 7.70 6.15 -1.61
N ALA A 162 7.52 5.17 -2.49
CA ALA A 162 6.79 3.93 -2.23
C ALA A 162 7.73 2.72 -2.43
N PRO A 163 8.61 2.41 -1.46
CA PRO A 163 9.68 1.43 -1.66
C PRO A 163 9.20 -0.02 -1.68
N ALA A 164 7.95 -0.28 -1.30
CA ALA A 164 7.35 -1.60 -1.25
C ALA A 164 6.75 -2.05 -2.60
N ILE A 165 6.50 -1.10 -3.52
CA ILE A 165 5.85 -1.34 -4.81
C ILE A 165 6.87 -1.42 -5.95
N ASP A 166 6.47 -2.07 -7.04
CA ASP A 166 7.26 -2.13 -8.26
C ASP A 166 6.82 -1.04 -9.26
N GLY A 167 7.77 -0.44 -9.99
CA GLY A 167 7.46 0.59 -10.99
C GLY A 167 6.91 1.88 -10.37
N ALA A 168 5.71 2.29 -10.82
CA ALA A 168 5.01 3.47 -10.32
C ALA A 168 3.48 3.32 -10.40
N LEU A 169 2.78 4.22 -9.72
CA LEU A 169 1.32 4.30 -9.73
C LEU A 169 0.92 5.79 -9.74
N LEU A 170 0.13 6.19 -10.73
CA LEU A 170 -0.54 7.48 -10.71
C LEU A 170 -1.97 7.27 -10.21
N MET A 171 -2.40 8.02 -9.20
CA MET A 171 -3.75 7.89 -8.64
C MET A 171 -4.37 9.25 -8.32
N SER A 172 -5.69 9.29 -8.27
CA SER A 172 -6.42 10.41 -7.68
C SER A 172 -6.48 10.29 -6.15
N ALA A 173 -6.34 11.42 -5.48
CA ALA A 173 -6.51 11.60 -4.05
C ALA A 173 -7.74 12.48 -3.73
N ARG A 174 -8.77 12.47 -4.59
CA ARG A 174 -10.06 13.17 -4.35
C ARG A 174 -10.86 12.60 -3.17
N GLY A 175 -10.55 11.38 -2.75
CA GLY A 175 -11.16 10.68 -1.63
C GLY A 175 -12.36 9.82 -2.01
N GLY A 176 -12.59 8.76 -1.23
CA GLY A 176 -13.70 7.82 -1.43
C GLY A 176 -13.46 6.73 -2.48
N ASP A 177 -12.36 6.78 -3.23
CA ASP A 177 -12.03 5.75 -4.24
C ASP A 177 -11.36 4.50 -3.63
N TYR A 178 -10.65 4.68 -2.52
CA TYR A 178 -9.86 3.65 -1.83
C TYR A 178 -10.12 3.70 -0.33
N GLU A 179 -10.37 2.55 0.27
CA GLU A 179 -10.70 2.45 1.69
C GLU A 179 -9.82 1.40 2.38
N LEU A 180 -8.98 1.87 3.30
CA LEU A 180 -8.28 1.02 4.26
C LEU A 180 -9.11 0.94 5.53
N HIS A 181 -9.60 -0.26 5.85
CA HIS A 181 -10.40 -0.51 7.03
C HIS A 181 -9.55 -1.19 8.09
N LEU A 182 -9.35 -0.52 9.22
CA LEU A 182 -8.55 -1.03 10.34
C LEU A 182 -9.47 -1.65 11.40
N GLY A 183 -9.21 -2.90 11.75
CA GLY A 183 -9.76 -3.54 12.96
C GLY A 183 -8.88 -3.24 14.17
N GLN A 184 -7.57 -3.39 13.98
CA GLN A 184 -6.53 -3.08 14.96
C GLN A 184 -5.40 -2.40 14.21
N ASP A 185 -5.08 -1.17 14.61
CA ASP A 185 -3.94 -0.43 14.08
C ASP A 185 -2.62 -1.05 14.55
N LEU A 186 -1.53 -0.71 13.87
CA LEU A 186 -0.20 -1.26 14.10
C LEU A 186 0.18 -1.18 15.58
N SER A 187 0.40 -2.35 16.18
CA SER A 187 0.63 -2.51 17.62
C SER A 187 1.78 -3.45 17.89
N ILE A 188 2.47 -3.26 19.01
CA ILE A 188 3.51 -4.19 19.47
C ILE A 188 2.94 -5.05 20.59
N GLY A 189 3.02 -6.36 20.43
CA GLY A 189 2.66 -7.33 21.44
C GLY A 189 3.87 -8.04 22.03
N TYR A 190 3.66 -8.65 23.20
CA TYR A 190 4.64 -9.49 23.89
C TYR A 190 4.29 -10.96 23.71
N THR A 191 5.30 -11.78 23.37
CA THR A 191 5.15 -13.23 23.26
C THR A 191 5.72 -13.93 24.49
N THR A 192 7.03 -13.80 24.71
CA THR A 192 7.76 -14.48 25.79
C THR A 192 9.10 -13.80 26.05
N HIS A 193 9.82 -14.21 27.08
CA HIS A 193 11.21 -13.80 27.30
C HIS A 193 12.00 -14.91 28.02
N ASP A 194 13.32 -14.87 27.89
CA ASP A 194 14.25 -15.68 28.66
C ASP A 194 15.25 -14.79 29.44
N THR A 195 16.36 -15.36 29.91
CA THR A 195 17.37 -14.61 30.67
C THR A 195 18.05 -13.50 29.85
N ASN A 196 18.11 -13.62 28.52
CA ASN A 196 18.90 -12.75 27.66
C ASN A 196 18.06 -11.97 26.63
N SER A 197 16.85 -12.42 26.32
CA SER A 197 16.07 -11.93 25.19
C SER A 197 14.58 -11.80 25.50
N VAL A 198 13.92 -10.89 24.78
CA VAL A 198 12.46 -10.70 24.79
C VAL A 198 11.94 -10.89 23.38
N GLU A 199 10.98 -11.78 23.21
CA GLU A 199 10.26 -11.98 21.96
C GLU A 199 8.99 -11.11 21.95
N LEU A 200 8.95 -10.20 20.99
CA LEU A 200 7.85 -9.30 20.72
C LEU A 200 7.34 -9.53 19.29
N TYR A 201 6.29 -8.83 18.89
CA TYR A 201 5.79 -8.86 17.53
C TYR A 201 5.05 -7.57 17.17
N PHE A 202 5.12 -7.18 15.90
CA PHE A 202 4.12 -6.27 15.35
C PHE A 202 2.86 -7.05 14.99
N THR A 203 1.70 -6.44 15.20
CA THR A 203 0.41 -6.94 14.74
C THR A 203 -0.47 -5.80 14.27
N GLU A 204 -1.27 -6.09 13.25
CA GLU A 204 -2.35 -5.25 12.76
C GLU A 204 -3.45 -6.14 12.21
N SER A 205 -4.67 -5.63 12.15
CA SER A 205 -5.74 -6.27 11.39
C SER A 205 -6.40 -5.26 10.49
N PHE A 206 -6.44 -5.55 9.19
CA PHE A 206 -7.00 -4.63 8.21
C PHE A 206 -7.64 -5.37 7.04
N THR A 207 -8.39 -4.63 6.25
CA THR A 207 -8.74 -5.03 4.90
C THR A 207 -8.77 -3.81 3.99
N PHE A 208 -8.69 -4.04 2.68
CA PHE A 208 -8.63 -2.96 1.70
C PHE A 208 -9.68 -3.14 0.62
N LEU A 209 -10.41 -2.06 0.33
CA LEU A 209 -11.45 -2.03 -0.71
C LEU A 209 -11.13 -0.95 -1.74
N VAL A 210 -11.29 -1.31 -3.01
CA VAL A 210 -11.28 -0.36 -4.12
C VAL A 210 -12.73 -0.07 -4.48
N ALA A 211 -13.22 1.11 -4.09
CA ALA A 211 -14.58 1.53 -4.39
C ALA A 211 -14.71 2.06 -5.83
N THR A 212 -13.66 2.67 -6.37
CA THR A 212 -13.63 3.22 -7.73
C THR A 212 -12.36 2.81 -8.44
N ALA A 213 -12.48 1.83 -9.33
CA ALA A 213 -11.37 1.18 -9.99
C ALA A 213 -10.62 2.09 -10.97
N GLU A 214 -11.34 2.99 -11.66
CA GLU A 214 -10.80 3.91 -12.65
C GLU A 214 -9.91 5.03 -12.08
N ALA A 215 -9.84 5.18 -10.76
CA ALA A 215 -9.13 6.29 -10.11
C ALA A 215 -7.59 6.15 -10.08
N ALA A 216 -7.04 5.09 -10.68
CA ALA A 216 -5.60 4.86 -10.80
C ALA A 216 -5.18 4.39 -12.19
N VAL A 217 -3.90 4.62 -12.50
CA VAL A 217 -3.22 4.11 -13.69
C VAL A 217 -1.88 3.50 -13.26
N PRO A 218 -1.70 2.17 -13.38
CA PRO A 218 -0.43 1.52 -13.11
C PRO A 218 0.62 1.90 -14.15
N LEU A 219 1.84 2.17 -13.69
CA LEU A 219 3.01 2.37 -14.54
C LEU A 219 4.02 1.26 -14.25
N THR A 220 4.22 0.34 -15.20
CA THR A 220 5.14 -0.78 -14.97
C THR A 220 6.58 -0.31 -15.04
N ALA A 221 7.45 -0.93 -14.23
CA ALA A 221 8.89 -0.70 -14.33
C ALA A 221 9.38 -0.92 -15.77
N PRO A 222 10.48 -0.28 -16.17
CA PRO A 222 11.13 -0.62 -17.43
C PRO A 222 11.49 -2.12 -17.42
N PRO A 223 11.39 -2.82 -18.55
CA PRO A 223 12.03 -4.13 -18.66
C PRO A 223 13.54 -3.95 -18.47
N ASP A 224 14.15 -4.86 -17.72
CA ASP A 224 15.62 -4.97 -17.55
C ASP A 224 16.35 -5.11 -18.90
#